data_AF-A0A9E1TV13-F1
#
_entry.id   AF-A0A9E1TV13-F1
#
_cell.length_a   1.000
_cell.length_b   1.000
_cell.length_c   1.000
_cell.angle_alpha   90.00
_cell.angle_beta   90.00
_cell.angle_gamma   90.00
#
_symmetry.space_group_name_H-M   'P 1'
#
loop_
_entity.id
_entity.type
_entity.pdbx_description
1 polymer ?
#
loop_
_entity_poly.entity_id
_entity_poly.type
_entity_poly.pdbx_seq_one_letter_code
_entity_poly.pdbx_strand_id
1 'polypeptide(L)' 'MAKSDHKRHSAKHKIDRRLGVNLWGRPKSPVNAREYGPGQHGQRRKGKLSDFGLQLRAKQKLKGYYG' A
#
# COMPACT_ATOMS: atom_id res chain seq x y z
N MET A 1 -32.25 11.95 7.90
CA MET A 1 -31.17 11.96 6.88
C MET A 1 -29.83 12.05 7.60
N ALA A 2 -29.42 10.97 8.27
CA ALA A 2 -28.19 10.95 9.05
C ALA A 2 -27.04 10.44 8.17
N LYS A 3 -26.06 11.30 7.90
CA LYS A 3 -24.80 10.90 7.26
C LYS A 3 -24.05 10.07 8.30
N SER A 4 -24.10 8.75 8.18
CA SER A 4 -23.30 7.86 9.02
C SER A 4 -21.82 8.12 8.75
N ASP A 5 -21.11 8.40 9.84
CA ASP A 5 -19.68 8.65 9.88
C ASP A 5 -18.88 7.45 9.37
N HIS A 6 -18.73 7.33 8.06
CA HIS A 6 -17.76 6.43 7.43
C HIS A 6 -16.36 7.02 7.58
N LYS A 7 -15.92 7.24 8.82
CA LYS A 7 -14.51 7.50 9.12
C LYS A 7 -13.77 6.24 8.70
N ARG A 8 -13.19 6.25 7.49
CA ARG A 8 -12.41 5.13 6.96
C ARG A 8 -11.20 4.91 7.88
N HIS A 9 -11.37 4.12 8.94
CA HIS A 9 -10.28 3.45 9.65
C HIS A 9 -9.39 2.85 8.56
N SER A 10 -8.16 3.33 8.45
CA SER A 10 -7.25 3.22 7.29
C SER A 10 -7.57 2.05 6.34
N ALA A 11 -7.76 2.33 5.05
CA ALA A 11 -7.95 1.29 4.05
C ALA A 11 -6.84 0.22 4.16
N LYS A 12 -7.16 -0.92 4.81
CA LYS A 12 -6.21 -1.97 5.23
C LYS A 12 -5.29 -2.43 4.10
N HIS A 13 -5.85 -2.48 2.89
CA HIS A 13 -5.19 -2.96 1.68
C HIS A 13 -4.51 -1.85 0.86
N LYS A 14 -4.48 -0.60 1.34
CA LYS A 14 -3.72 0.50 0.69
C LYS A 14 -2.21 0.24 0.74
N ILE A 15 -1.76 -0.50 1.77
CA ILE A 15 -0.34 -0.83 1.96
C ILE A 15 0.21 -1.73 0.86
N ASP A 16 -0.59 -2.66 0.32
CA ASP A 16 -0.18 -3.56 -0.76
C ASP A 16 0.31 -2.78 -1.98
N ARG A 17 -0.45 -1.75 -2.38
CA ARG A 17 -0.07 -0.86 -3.50
C ARG A 17 1.07 0.09 -3.15
N ARG A 18 1.25 0.43 -1.88
CA ARG A 18 2.37 1.27 -1.44
C ARG A 18 3.68 0.52 -1.52
N LEU A 19 3.68 -0.74 -1.10
CA LEU A 19 4.85 -1.62 -1.07
C LEU A 19 5.04 -2.41 -2.36
N GLY A 20 4.03 -2.44 -3.24
CA GLY A 20 4.05 -3.17 -4.50
C GLY A 20 4.03 -4.69 -4.29
N VAL A 21 3.46 -5.16 -3.18
CA VAL A 21 3.42 -6.59 -2.83
C VAL A 21 2.06 -6.95 -2.26
N ASN A 22 1.58 -8.15 -2.57
CA ASN A 22 0.40 -8.72 -1.95
C ASN A 22 0.80 -9.36 -0.62
N LEU A 23 0.65 -8.62 0.49
CA LEU A 23 1.19 -9.05 1.79
C LEU A 23 0.53 -10.33 2.31
N TRP A 24 -0.77 -10.52 2.07
CA TRP A 24 -1.56 -11.63 2.65
C TRP A 24 -2.01 -12.66 1.61
N GLY A 25 -1.44 -12.66 0.40
CA GLY A 25 -1.76 -13.65 -0.64
C GLY A 25 -3.22 -13.62 -1.12
N ARG A 26 -3.91 -12.48 -1.00
CA ARG A 26 -5.34 -12.40 -1.31
C ARG A 26 -5.56 -12.36 -2.84
N PRO A 27 -6.52 -13.11 -3.40
CA PRO A 27 -6.81 -13.06 -4.84
C PRO A 27 -7.30 -11.68 -5.29
N LYS A 28 -8.09 -11.00 -4.45
CA LYS A 28 -8.59 -9.63 -4.69
C LYS A 28 -7.68 -8.54 -4.10
N SER A 29 -6.37 -8.74 -4.05
CA SER A 29 -5.45 -7.70 -3.56
C SER A 29 -5.46 -6.49 -4.51
N PRO A 30 -5.50 -5.24 -4.01
CA PRO A 30 -5.50 -4.05 -4.85
C PRO A 30 -4.27 -3.89 -5.73
N VAL A 31 -3.15 -4.53 -5.40
CA VAL A 31 -1.92 -4.52 -6.21
C VAL A 31 -2.07 -5.35 -7.48
N ASN A 32 -2.81 -6.47 -7.44
CA ASN A 32 -3.04 -7.33 -8.60
C ASN A 32 -3.80 -6.60 -9.72
N ALA A 33 -4.67 -5.65 -9.35
CA ALA A 33 -5.40 -4.82 -10.30
C ALA A 33 -4.67 -3.53 -10.68
N ARG A 34 -3.77 -3.03 -9.82
CA ARG A 34 -3.11 -1.72 -9.96
C ARG A 34 -1.72 -1.77 -9.36
N GLU A 35 -0.74 -2.00 -10.23
CA GLU A 35 0.68 -2.16 -9.88
C GLU A 35 1.35 -0.86 -9.41
N TYR A 36 0.70 0.28 -9.61
CA TYR A 36 1.23 1.59 -9.27
C TYR A 36 0.85 2.02 -7.84
N GLY A 37 1.60 2.99 -7.29
CA GLY A 37 1.39 3.49 -5.93
C GLY A 37 0.00 4.10 -5.70
N PRO A 38 -0.47 4.22 -4.46
CA PRO A 38 -1.71 4.93 -4.16
C PRO A 38 -1.54 6.46 -4.33
N GLY A 39 -2.63 7.17 -4.63
CA GLY A 39 -2.68 8.63 -4.75
C GLY A 39 -2.44 9.17 -6.17
N GLN A 40 -2.55 10.49 -6.32
CA GLN A 40 -2.42 11.20 -7.61
C GLN A 40 -1.08 10.96 -8.30
N HIS A 41 0.01 10.85 -7.53
CA HIS A 41 1.35 10.59 -8.06
C HIS A 41 1.66 9.10 -8.20
N GLY A 42 0.67 8.24 -7.97
CA GLY A 42 0.84 6.79 -7.99
C GLY A 42 1.38 6.26 -9.31
N GLN A 43 0.83 6.75 -10.41
CA GLN A 43 1.16 6.37 -11.79
C GLN A 43 2.40 7.05 -12.36
N ARG A 44 2.97 8.03 -11.65
CA ARG A 44 4.21 8.67 -12.10
C ARG A 44 5.35 7.67 -12.04
N ARG A 45 6.31 7.77 -12.97
CA ARG A 45 7.53 6.95 -12.95
C ARG A 45 8.26 7.15 -11.62
N LYS A 46 8.52 6.07 -10.89
CA LYS A 46 9.31 6.13 -9.65
C LYS A 46 10.80 6.15 -10.00
N GLY A 47 11.53 7.08 -9.41
CA GLY A 47 12.99 7.09 -9.47
C GLY A 47 13.62 5.94 -8.68
N LYS A 48 14.94 5.78 -8.81
CA LYS A 48 15.72 4.81 -8.04
C LYS A 48 15.57 5.09 -6.54
N LEU A 49 15.31 4.03 -5.77
CA LEU A 49 15.26 4.13 -4.30
C LEU A 49 16.68 4.26 -3.75
N SER A 50 16.82 5.04 -2.67
CA SER A 50 18.04 5.01 -1.87
C SER A 50 18.18 3.67 -1.13
N ASP A 51 19.40 3.36 -0.69
CA ASP A 51 19.68 2.15 0.09
C ASP A 51 18.84 2.10 1.38
N PHE A 52 18.79 3.23 2.11
CA PHE A 52 17.87 3.37 3.25
C PHE A 52 16.39 3.15 2.86
N GLY A 53 15.97 3.61 1.67
CA GLY A 53 14.62 3.41 1.17
C GLY A 53 14.27 1.93 0.93
N LEU A 54 15.25 1.13 0.50
CA LEU A 54 15.12 -0.32 0.37
C LEU A 54 14.93 -0.97 1.75
N GLN A 55 15.78 -0.64 2.72
CA GLN A 55 15.69 -1.15 4.09
C GLN A 55 14.37 -0.75 4.76
N LEU A 56 13.94 0.51 4.57
CA LEU A 56 12.67 1.01 5.07
C LEU A 56 11.50 0.21 4.49
N ARG A 57 11.51 -0.10 3.19
CA ARG A 57 10.46 -0.94 2.59
C ARG A 57 10.42 -2.33 3.20
N ALA A 58 11.56 -2.97 3.42
CA ALA A 58 11.62 -4.26 4.09
C ALA A 58 11.01 -4.20 5.49
N LYS A 59 11.38 -3.20 6.29
CA LYS A 59 10.80 -2.95 7.62
C LYS A 59 9.28 -2.76 7.57
N GLN A 60 8.79 -1.96 6.61
CA GLN A 60 7.35 -1.71 6.48
C GLN A 60 6.56 -2.93 6.00
N LYS A 61 7.16 -3.85 5.23
CA LYS A 61 6.51 -5.12 4.88
C LYS A 61 6.24 -5.96 6.13
N LEU A 62 7.24 -6.15 6.98
CA LEU A 62 7.10 -6.91 8.23
C LEU A 62 6.09 -6.24 9.16
N LYS A 63 6.21 -4.92 9.36
CA LYS A 63 5.26 -4.16 10.17
C LYS A 63 3.83 -4.24 9.61
N GLY A 64 3.66 -4.21 8.30
CA GLY A 64 2.35 -4.30 7.67
C GLY A 64 1.73 -5.70 7.73
N TYR A 65 2.54 -6.75 7.77
CA TYR A 65 2.06 -8.13 7.85
C TYR A 65 1.60 -8.49 9.27
N TYR A 66 2.37 -8.10 10.29
CA TYR A 66 2.16 -8.48 11.69
C TYR A 66 1.53 -7.40 12.59
N GLY A 67 1.49 -6.15 12.12
CA GLY A 67 1.04 -4.99 12.91
C GLY A 67 -0.44 -4.63 12.76
#